data_AF-A0A4U0VJB4-F1
#
_entry.id   AF-A0A4U0VJB4-F1
#
_cell.length_a   1.000
_cell.length_b   1.000
_cell.length_c   1.000
_cell.angle_alpha   90.00
_cell.angle_beta   90.00
_cell.angle_gamma   90.00
#
_symmetry.space_group_name_H-M   'P 1'
#
loop_
_entity.id
_entity.type
_entity.pdbx_description
1 polymer ?
#
loop_
_entity_poly.entity_id
_entity_poly.type
_entity_poly.pdbx_seq_one_letter_code
_entity_poly.pdbx_strand_id
1 'polypeptide(L)'
;MATKSRFNEDFQQARASRMRASTLLAAAVTKRNALQASALEAQSRYDALLTRRGSDLRFVREVRHAWTVYKDAEAALATAEHRVVTAQGELMAAHTRLRRLEDMRREEEDTTSGANRGSHARYSNVRSEGAYDRRNDYYDSRAEYQDSWKQYRDRQQEKNQNGSSRRRSASPQFVPLSTPPAPKKQRANRITLNQIQAWHAACTEAFKDKTAMRAFPEPPTEPCSDLTCASTSRTLKACKCNIKKCFVGRSTLKTDRLQFHPDKFSAVPEDVREQVKKAAGEVFVVVNGMLN
;
A
#
# COMPACT_ATOMS: atom_id res chain seq x y z
N MET A 1 -29.06 3.91 34.61
CA MET A 1 -28.20 2.71 34.76
C MET A 1 -28.23 1.76 33.54
N ALA A 2 -29.30 1.71 32.73
CA ALA A 2 -29.39 0.80 31.58
C ALA A 2 -28.38 1.05 30.43
N THR A 3 -27.88 2.28 30.25
CA THR A 3 -26.95 2.63 29.16
C THR A 3 -25.55 2.02 29.31
N LYS A 4 -25.06 1.88 30.56
CA LYS A 4 -23.75 1.28 30.85
C LYS A 4 -23.67 -0.22 30.52
N SER A 5 -24.80 -0.93 30.55
CA SER A 5 -24.85 -2.36 30.18
C SER A 5 -24.60 -2.56 28.69
N ARG A 6 -25.29 -1.76 27.86
CA ARG A 6 -25.23 -1.88 26.40
C ARG A 6 -23.83 -1.57 25.84
N PHE A 7 -23.16 -0.56 26.39
CA PHE A 7 -21.80 -0.22 25.96
C PHE A 7 -20.80 -1.35 26.23
N ASN A 8 -20.90 -1.98 27.41
CA ASN A 8 -20.05 -3.12 27.76
C ASN A 8 -20.30 -4.33 26.83
N GLU A 9 -21.56 -4.59 26.46
CA GLU A 9 -21.91 -5.64 25.50
C GLU A 9 -21.30 -5.37 24.12
N ASP A 10 -21.44 -4.14 23.60
CA ASP A 10 -20.86 -3.73 22.32
C ASP A 10 -19.32 -3.87 22.31
N PHE A 11 -18.69 -3.55 23.44
CA PHE A 11 -17.24 -3.68 23.61
C PHE A 11 -16.79 -5.14 23.62
N GLN A 12 -17.49 -6.02 24.35
CA GLN A 12 -17.21 -7.45 24.34
C GLN A 12 -17.45 -8.06 22.96
N GLN A 13 -18.52 -7.64 22.27
CA GLN A 13 -18.81 -8.08 20.91
C GLN A 13 -17.71 -7.65 19.92
N ALA A 14 -17.19 -6.42 20.05
CA ALA A 14 -16.10 -5.92 19.23
C ALA A 14 -14.79 -6.67 19.50
N ARG A 15 -14.48 -6.99 20.76
CA ARG A 15 -13.33 -7.83 21.14
C ARG A 15 -13.43 -9.23 20.55
N ALA A 16 -14.58 -9.88 20.70
CA ALA A 16 -14.84 -11.19 20.11
C ALA A 16 -14.72 -11.17 18.57
N SER A 17 -15.20 -10.10 17.93
CA SER A 17 -15.08 -9.91 16.47
C SER A 17 -13.62 -9.78 16.03
N ARG A 18 -12.80 -9.01 16.76
CA ARG A 18 -11.35 -8.92 16.49
C ARG A 18 -10.66 -10.27 16.63
N MET A 19 -10.98 -11.03 17.69
CA MET A 19 -10.40 -12.37 17.89
C MET A 19 -10.76 -13.31 16.75
N ARG A 20 -12.05 -13.37 16.34
CA ARG A 20 -12.48 -14.18 15.20
C ARG A 20 -11.76 -13.78 13.90
N ALA A 21 -11.66 -12.49 13.60
CA ALA A 21 -10.96 -12.00 12.41
C ALA A 21 -9.46 -12.36 12.43
N SER A 22 -8.83 -12.31 13.61
CA SER A 22 -7.44 -12.73 13.78
C SER A 22 -7.26 -14.23 13.51
N THR A 23 -8.17 -15.07 14.01
CA THR A 23 -8.15 -16.52 13.76
C THR A 23 -8.37 -16.83 12.28
N LEU A 24 -9.30 -16.12 11.61
CA LEU A 24 -9.54 -16.26 10.17
C LEU A 24 -8.30 -15.89 9.35
N LEU A 25 -7.61 -14.80 9.71
CA LEU A 25 -6.38 -14.40 9.06
C LEU A 25 -5.29 -15.47 9.23
N ALA A 26 -5.10 -15.98 10.45
CA ALA A 26 -4.13 -17.04 10.71
C ALA A 26 -4.42 -18.29 9.87
N ALA A 27 -5.68 -18.75 9.84
CA ALA A 27 -6.09 -19.89 9.04
C ALA A 27 -5.88 -19.67 7.53
N ALA A 28 -6.17 -18.46 7.03
CA ALA A 28 -5.96 -18.10 5.63
C ALA A 28 -4.47 -18.12 5.26
N VAL A 29 -3.60 -17.59 6.12
CA VAL A 29 -2.15 -17.59 5.92
C VAL A 29 -1.59 -19.02 5.90
N THR A 30 -2.00 -19.88 6.85
CA THR A 30 -1.61 -21.29 6.88
C THR A 30 -2.02 -22.00 5.59
N LYS A 31 -3.26 -21.79 5.14
CA LYS A 31 -3.76 -22.38 3.88
C LYS A 31 -2.97 -21.89 2.65
N ARG A 32 -2.68 -20.58 2.57
CA ARG A 32 -1.86 -20.01 1.49
C ARG A 32 -0.47 -20.65 1.46
N ASN A 33 0.18 -20.80 2.61
CA ASN A 33 1.51 -21.40 2.69
C ASN A 33 1.51 -22.86 2.23
N ALA A 34 0.50 -23.65 2.62
CA ALA A 34 0.35 -25.03 2.16
C ALA A 34 0.14 -25.12 0.64
N LEU A 35 -0.69 -24.24 0.07
CA LEU A 35 -0.91 -24.18 -1.38
C LEU A 35 0.32 -23.68 -2.15
N GLN A 36 1.10 -22.77 -1.57
CA GLN A 36 2.35 -22.32 -2.14
C GLN A 36 3.37 -23.45 -2.25
N ALA A 37 3.48 -24.31 -1.23
CA ALA A 37 4.32 -25.49 -1.28
C ALA A 37 3.86 -26.48 -2.37
N SER A 38 2.56 -26.73 -2.47
CA SER A 38 1.98 -27.60 -3.51
C SER A 38 2.21 -27.05 -4.92
N ALA A 39 2.07 -25.74 -5.13
CA ALA A 39 2.32 -25.10 -6.41
C ALA A 39 3.81 -25.20 -6.84
N LEU A 40 4.74 -25.02 -5.90
CA LEU A 40 6.18 -25.18 -6.15
C LEU A 40 6.56 -26.62 -6.49
N GLU A 41 5.94 -27.60 -5.82
CA GLU A 41 6.14 -29.01 -6.13
C GLU A 41 5.60 -29.35 -7.53
N ALA A 42 4.38 -28.90 -7.86
CA ALA A 42 3.80 -29.09 -9.19
C ALA A 42 4.63 -28.44 -10.29
N GLN A 43 5.16 -27.23 -10.04
CA GLN A 43 6.08 -26.55 -10.95
C GLN A 43 7.35 -27.36 -11.17
N SER A 44 7.98 -27.83 -10.08
CA SER A 44 9.22 -28.62 -10.15
C SER A 44 9.03 -29.93 -10.93
N ARG A 45 7.88 -30.59 -10.75
CA ARG A 45 7.51 -31.80 -11.53
C ARG A 45 7.35 -31.50 -13.02
N TYR A 46 6.67 -30.39 -13.35
CA TYR A 46 6.51 -29.96 -14.74
C TYR A 46 7.86 -29.62 -15.39
N ASP A 47 8.70 -28.83 -14.71
CA ASP A 47 10.03 -28.45 -15.19
C ASP A 47 10.94 -29.68 -15.38
N ALA A 48 10.91 -30.64 -14.45
CA ALA A 48 11.64 -31.89 -14.56
C ALA A 48 11.25 -32.67 -15.83
N LEU A 49 9.95 -32.74 -16.16
CA LEU A 49 9.48 -33.37 -17.39
C LEU A 49 9.94 -32.63 -18.64
N LEU A 50 9.97 -31.29 -18.62
CA LEU A 50 10.47 -30.49 -19.74
C LEU A 50 11.97 -30.70 -20.02
N THR A 51 12.77 -31.02 -18.99
CA THR A 51 14.20 -31.32 -19.18
C THR A 51 14.46 -32.70 -19.79
N ARG A 52 13.52 -33.64 -19.67
CA ARG A 52 13.60 -34.95 -20.34
C ARG A 52 13.29 -34.79 -21.82
N ARG A 53 14.17 -35.29 -22.69
CA ARG A 53 13.87 -35.43 -24.12
C ARG A 53 13.07 -36.72 -24.32
N GLY A 54 11.80 -36.60 -24.68
CA GLY A 54 10.92 -37.70 -25.07
C GLY A 54 9.99 -37.27 -26.19
N SER A 55 9.72 -38.17 -27.13
CA SER A 55 8.82 -37.92 -28.28
C SER A 55 7.63 -38.88 -28.35
N ASP A 56 7.54 -39.86 -27.44
CA ASP A 56 6.41 -40.77 -27.37
C ASP A 56 5.13 -40.07 -26.88
N LEU A 57 3.98 -40.51 -27.36
CA LEU A 57 2.65 -40.03 -26.98
C LEU A 57 2.40 -40.11 -25.47
N ARG A 58 2.98 -41.11 -24.78
CA ARG A 58 2.91 -41.23 -23.32
C ARG A 58 3.55 -40.03 -22.64
N PHE A 59 4.76 -39.66 -23.07
CA PHE A 59 5.47 -38.49 -22.55
C PHE A 59 4.67 -37.21 -22.78
N VAL A 60 4.11 -37.01 -23.98
CA VAL A 60 3.28 -35.83 -24.28
C VAL A 60 2.05 -35.74 -23.36
N ARG A 61 1.40 -36.88 -23.07
CA ARG A 61 0.27 -36.92 -22.12
C ARG A 61 0.71 -36.59 -20.70
N GLU A 62 1.85 -37.10 -20.25
CA GLU A 62 2.41 -36.79 -18.93
C GLU A 62 2.73 -35.32 -18.77
N VAL A 63 3.40 -34.70 -19.75
CA VAL A 63 3.70 -33.25 -19.73
C VAL A 63 2.42 -32.42 -19.68
N ARG A 64 1.40 -32.79 -20.48
CA ARG A 64 0.11 -32.09 -20.49
C ARG A 64 -0.62 -32.20 -19.16
N HIS A 65 -0.61 -33.39 -18.56
CA HIS A 65 -1.20 -33.61 -17.24
C HIS A 65 -0.49 -32.79 -16.17
N ALA A 66 0.85 -32.84 -16.12
CA ALA A 66 1.65 -32.06 -15.17
C ALA A 66 1.42 -30.54 -15.32
N TRP A 67 1.31 -30.04 -16.55
CA TRP A 67 0.96 -28.64 -16.81
C TRP A 67 -0.40 -28.25 -16.23
N THR A 68 -1.41 -29.12 -16.41
CA THR A 68 -2.76 -28.89 -15.90
C THR A 68 -2.76 -28.83 -14.38
N VAL A 69 -2.10 -29.80 -13.72
CA VAL A 69 -1.93 -29.83 -12.26
C VAL A 69 -1.23 -28.58 -11.74
N TYR A 70 -0.17 -28.13 -12.41
CA TYR A 70 0.52 -26.87 -12.06
C TYR A 70 -0.41 -25.66 -12.18
N LYS A 71 -1.18 -25.55 -13.26
CA LYS A 71 -2.11 -24.44 -13.46
C LYS A 71 -3.26 -24.41 -12.45
N ASP A 72 -3.78 -25.57 -12.09
CA ASP A 72 -4.81 -25.70 -11.06
C ASP A 72 -4.26 -25.28 -9.68
N ALA A 73 -3.01 -25.68 -9.36
CA ALA A 73 -2.34 -25.27 -8.13
C ALA A 73 -2.09 -23.74 -8.08
N GLU A 74 -1.68 -23.14 -9.20
CA GLU A 74 -1.50 -21.68 -9.32
C GLU A 74 -2.83 -20.93 -9.11
N ALA A 75 -3.93 -21.40 -9.70
CA ALA A 75 -5.26 -20.82 -9.52
C ALA A 75 -5.76 -20.95 -8.06
N ALA A 76 -5.49 -22.09 -7.41
CA ALA A 76 -5.80 -22.30 -6.01
C ALA A 76 -5.01 -21.35 -5.10
N LEU A 77 -3.72 -21.14 -5.39
CA LEU A 77 -2.87 -20.19 -4.66
C LEU A 77 -3.41 -18.75 -4.79
N ALA A 78 -3.72 -18.30 -6.00
CA ALA A 78 -4.29 -16.97 -6.23
C ALA A 78 -5.60 -16.75 -5.45
N THR A 79 -6.46 -17.77 -5.39
CA THR A 79 -7.70 -17.74 -4.58
C THR A 79 -7.39 -17.62 -3.08
N ALA A 80 -6.35 -18.31 -2.59
CA ALA A 80 -5.94 -18.23 -1.20
C ALA A 80 -5.31 -16.87 -0.83
N GLU A 81 -4.54 -16.26 -1.74
CA GLU A 81 -4.02 -14.90 -1.57
C GLU A 81 -5.14 -13.87 -1.42
N HIS A 82 -6.17 -13.94 -2.27
CA HIS A 82 -7.35 -13.09 -2.15
C HIS A 82 -8.05 -13.26 -0.78
N ARG A 83 -8.14 -14.49 -0.26
CA ARG A 83 -8.70 -14.75 1.07
C ARG A 83 -7.88 -14.13 2.19
N VAL A 84 -6.54 -14.15 2.09
CA VAL A 84 -5.67 -13.48 3.07
C VAL A 84 -5.94 -11.96 3.08
N VAL A 85 -6.02 -11.33 1.91
CA VAL A 85 -6.32 -9.89 1.80
C VAL A 85 -7.69 -9.56 2.40
N THR A 86 -8.69 -10.39 2.11
CA THR A 86 -10.05 -10.21 2.68
C THR A 86 -10.03 -10.31 4.21
N ALA A 87 -9.38 -11.33 4.76
CA ALA A 87 -9.27 -11.52 6.21
C ALA A 87 -8.46 -10.40 6.90
N GLN A 88 -7.44 -9.84 6.24
CA GLN A 88 -6.73 -8.65 6.71
C GLN A 88 -7.66 -7.43 6.78
N GLY A 89 -8.50 -7.22 5.76
CA GLY A 89 -9.51 -6.16 5.75
C GLY A 89 -10.50 -6.27 6.92
N GLU A 90 -10.99 -7.48 7.20
CA GLU A 90 -11.88 -7.74 8.35
C GLU A 90 -11.21 -7.46 9.70
N LEU A 91 -9.95 -7.88 9.86
CA LEU A 91 -9.19 -7.61 11.09
C LEU A 91 -8.98 -6.11 11.31
N MET A 92 -8.65 -5.38 10.25
CA MET A 92 -8.50 -3.92 10.29
C MET A 92 -9.82 -3.24 10.66
N ALA A 93 -10.93 -3.64 10.04
CA ALA A 93 -12.26 -3.12 10.37
C ALA A 93 -12.64 -3.37 11.84
N ALA A 94 -12.35 -4.58 12.36
CA ALA A 94 -12.57 -4.92 13.76
C ALA A 94 -11.69 -4.08 14.71
N HIS A 95 -10.43 -3.82 14.35
CA HIS A 95 -9.53 -2.95 15.11
C HIS A 95 -10.04 -1.50 15.15
N THR A 96 -10.48 -0.95 14.00
CA THR A 96 -11.07 0.40 13.94
C THR A 96 -12.34 0.50 14.79
N ARG A 97 -13.21 -0.52 14.78
CA ARG A 97 -14.41 -0.54 15.62
C ARG A 97 -14.07 -0.50 17.12
N LEU A 98 -13.07 -1.28 17.54
CA LEU A 98 -12.60 -1.26 18.93
C LEU A 98 -12.05 0.10 19.33
N ARG A 99 -11.20 0.71 18.49
CA ARG A 99 -10.64 2.04 18.78
C ARG A 99 -11.74 3.09 18.95
N ARG A 100 -12.74 3.10 18.06
CA ARG A 100 -13.90 4.01 18.18
C ARG A 100 -14.67 3.82 19.48
N LEU A 101 -14.86 2.57 19.92
CA LEU A 101 -15.50 2.31 21.21
C LEU A 101 -14.61 2.81 22.37
N GLU A 102 -13.30 2.59 22.33
CA GLU A 102 -12.37 3.11 23.35
C GLU A 102 -12.40 4.64 23.43
N ASP A 103 -12.45 5.33 22.29
CA ASP A 103 -12.54 6.78 22.24
C ASP A 103 -13.88 7.28 22.81
N MET A 104 -15.01 6.65 22.45
CA MET A 104 -16.32 6.97 23.05
C MET A 104 -16.34 6.72 24.57
N ARG A 105 -15.63 5.70 25.06
CA ARG A 105 -15.51 5.45 26.51
C ARG A 105 -14.78 6.58 27.22
N ARG A 106 -13.68 7.08 26.64
CA ARG A 106 -12.92 8.21 27.20
C ARG A 106 -13.78 9.48 27.24
N GLU A 107 -14.53 9.75 26.17
CA GLU A 107 -15.44 10.90 26.13
C GLU A 107 -16.55 10.81 27.21
N GLU A 108 -17.09 9.61 27.48
CA GLU A 108 -18.06 9.39 28.56
C GLU A 108 -17.42 9.58 29.95
N GLU A 109 -16.18 9.13 30.14
CA GLU A 109 -15.40 9.33 31.38
C GLU A 109 -15.10 10.82 31.63
N ASP A 110 -14.74 11.58 30.58
CA ASP A 110 -14.44 13.01 30.64
C ASP A 110 -15.69 13.85 30.94
N THR A 111 -16.82 13.54 30.29
CA THR A 111 -18.10 14.24 30.54
C THR A 111 -18.62 13.99 31.95
N THR A 112 -18.49 12.77 32.47
CA THR A 112 -18.90 12.42 33.85
C THR A 112 -17.98 13.09 34.89
N SER A 113 -16.67 13.15 34.63
CA SER A 113 -15.69 13.74 35.55
C SER A 113 -15.73 15.27 35.54
N GLY A 114 -16.01 15.88 34.38
CA GLY A 114 -16.16 17.33 34.23
C GLY A 114 -17.40 17.89 34.94
N ALA A 115 -18.50 17.12 34.98
CA ALA A 115 -19.72 17.50 35.70
C ALA A 115 -19.51 17.69 37.21
N ASN A 116 -18.55 17.00 37.82
CA ASN A 116 -18.20 17.15 39.24
C ASN A 116 -17.13 18.21 39.54
N ARG A 117 -16.44 18.76 38.53
CA ARG A 117 -15.45 19.85 38.71
C ARG A 117 -16.00 21.25 38.38
N GLY A 118 -17.23 21.36 37.87
CA GLY A 118 -17.77 22.60 37.29
C GLY A 118 -18.60 23.52 38.21
N SER A 119 -18.90 23.15 39.47
CA SER A 119 -19.72 24.00 40.34
C SER A 119 -18.95 25.08 41.12
N HIS A 120 -17.62 25.16 40.99
CA HIS A 120 -16.81 26.10 41.77
C HIS A 120 -16.04 27.18 40.97
N ALA A 121 -16.23 27.25 39.65
CA ALA A 121 -15.55 28.24 38.80
C ALA A 121 -16.50 29.31 38.20
N ARG A 122 -17.63 29.59 38.87
CA ARG A 122 -18.36 30.85 38.67
C ARG A 122 -17.81 31.88 39.65
N TYR A 123 -16.80 32.63 39.23
CA TYR A 123 -16.52 34.04 39.56
C TYR A 123 -15.06 34.36 39.19
N SER A 124 -14.78 34.50 37.90
CA SER A 124 -13.76 35.47 37.49
C SER A 124 -14.17 36.07 36.15
N ASN A 125 -14.40 37.38 36.21
CA ASN A 125 -14.83 38.26 35.15
C ASN A 125 -13.89 38.22 33.94
N VAL A 126 -14.36 37.74 32.80
CA VAL A 126 -13.85 38.18 31.49
C VAL A 126 -15.03 38.46 30.56
N ARG A 127 -15.48 39.70 30.67
CA ARG A 127 -15.91 40.61 29.59
C ARG A 127 -16.25 39.97 28.23
N SER A 128 -17.52 40.11 27.88
CA SER A 128 -18.13 39.96 26.56
C SER A 128 -17.26 40.45 25.41
N GLU A 129 -17.06 39.59 24.41
CA GLU A 129 -17.39 39.85 22.99
C GLU A 129 -17.06 38.58 22.17
N GLY A 130 -18.02 38.07 21.37
CA GLY A 130 -17.75 37.06 20.33
C GLY A 130 -18.33 35.65 20.49
N ALA A 131 -19.50 35.46 21.12
CA ALA A 131 -20.08 34.14 21.38
C ALA A 131 -21.04 33.59 20.29
N TYR A 132 -21.00 34.10 19.05
CA TYR A 132 -21.94 33.68 17.99
C TYR A 132 -21.35 32.85 16.84
N ASP A 133 -20.02 32.68 16.75
CA ASP A 133 -19.42 32.02 15.56
C ASP A 133 -19.04 30.54 15.70
N ARG A 134 -18.98 29.97 16.90
CA ARG A 134 -18.47 28.59 17.09
C ARG A 134 -19.47 27.45 16.86
N ARG A 135 -20.73 27.75 16.52
CA ARG A 135 -21.78 26.72 16.39
C ARG A 135 -21.96 26.21 14.95
N ASN A 136 -21.39 26.88 13.95
CA ASN A 136 -21.56 26.52 12.54
C ASN A 136 -20.52 25.51 12.02
N ASP A 137 -19.28 25.53 12.51
CA ASP A 137 -18.21 24.66 11.99
C ASP A 137 -18.48 23.15 12.20
N TYR A 138 -19.27 22.78 13.20
CA TYR A 138 -19.56 21.37 13.49
C TYR A 138 -20.61 20.74 12.56
N TYR A 139 -21.52 21.55 11.99
CA TYR A 139 -22.51 21.05 11.03
C TYR A 139 -21.92 20.93 9.62
N ASP A 140 -20.99 21.81 9.25
CA ASP A 140 -20.36 21.79 7.92
C ASP A 140 -19.43 20.57 7.75
N SER A 141 -18.63 20.26 8.78
CA SER A 141 -17.77 19.06 8.77
C SER A 141 -18.54 17.73 8.66
N ARG A 142 -19.81 17.69 9.10
CA ARG A 142 -20.62 16.47 9.03
C ARG A 142 -21.22 16.25 7.63
N ALA A 143 -21.55 17.34 6.93
CA ALA A 143 -22.06 17.29 5.56
C ALA A 143 -20.97 16.86 4.58
N GLU A 144 -19.76 17.42 4.69
CA GLU A 144 -18.61 17.05 3.85
C GLU A 144 -18.22 15.57 4.01
N TYR A 145 -18.29 15.03 5.23
CA TYR A 145 -17.98 13.63 5.49
C TYR A 145 -19.03 12.68 4.88
N GLN A 146 -20.30 13.09 4.81
CA GLN A 146 -21.38 12.32 4.19
C GLN A 146 -21.25 12.28 2.66
N ASP A 147 -20.92 13.40 2.03
CA ASP A 147 -20.72 13.48 0.58
C ASP A 147 -19.47 12.74 0.12
N SER A 148 -18.38 12.82 0.90
CA SER A 148 -17.16 12.03 0.64
C SER A 148 -17.43 10.52 0.70
N TRP A 149 -18.26 10.07 1.66
CA TRP A 149 -18.66 8.66 1.75
C TRP A 149 -19.56 8.21 0.60
N LYS A 150 -20.44 9.10 0.11
CA LYS A 150 -21.30 8.82 -1.05
C LYS A 150 -20.47 8.68 -2.33
N GLN A 151 -19.54 9.63 -2.58
CA GLN A 151 -18.61 9.54 -3.72
C GLN A 151 -17.71 8.29 -3.66
N TYR A 152 -17.25 7.89 -2.47
CA TYR A 152 -16.46 6.66 -2.33
C TYR A 152 -17.29 5.41 -2.72
N ARG A 153 -18.57 5.36 -2.32
CA ARG A 153 -19.48 4.26 -2.63
C ARG A 153 -19.78 4.18 -4.14
N ASP A 154 -20.08 5.31 -4.76
CA ASP A 154 -20.39 5.39 -6.19
C ASP A 154 -19.17 4.96 -7.04
N ARG A 155 -17.96 5.40 -6.66
CA ARG A 155 -16.72 5.02 -7.36
C ARG A 155 -16.36 3.53 -7.22
N GLN A 156 -16.80 2.87 -6.15
CA GLN A 156 -16.66 1.40 -6.01
C GLN A 156 -17.69 0.66 -6.86
N GLN A 157 -18.90 1.21 -7.00
CA GLN A 157 -19.96 0.60 -7.81
C GLN A 157 -19.62 0.65 -9.31
N GLU A 158 -19.04 1.75 -9.80
CA GLU A 158 -18.55 1.87 -11.18
C GLU A 158 -17.42 0.86 -11.50
N LYS A 159 -16.50 0.62 -10.56
CA LYS A 159 -15.43 -0.38 -10.74
C LYS A 159 -15.98 -1.80 -10.88
N ASN A 160 -17.04 -2.13 -10.14
CA ASN A 160 -17.68 -3.44 -10.23
C ASN A 160 -18.51 -3.61 -11.51
N GLN A 161 -19.11 -2.55 -12.05
CA GLN A 161 -19.89 -2.63 -13.29
C GLN A 161 -19.01 -2.62 -14.55
N ASN A 162 -17.94 -1.82 -14.59
CA ASN A 162 -17.05 -1.77 -15.76
C ASN A 162 -16.06 -2.94 -15.86
N GLY A 163 -15.90 -3.75 -14.81
CA GLY A 163 -15.04 -4.95 -14.83
C GLY A 163 -15.63 -6.16 -15.55
N SER A 164 -16.95 -6.19 -15.77
CA SER A 164 -17.65 -7.40 -16.26
C SER A 164 -17.88 -7.45 -17.78
N SER A 165 -17.80 -6.32 -18.50
CA SER A 165 -18.28 -6.24 -19.89
C SER A 165 -17.24 -6.47 -21.00
N ARG A 166 -15.98 -6.82 -20.69
CA ARG A 166 -14.89 -6.91 -21.71
C ARG A 166 -14.28 -8.30 -21.95
N ARG A 167 -15.00 -9.39 -21.65
CA ARG A 167 -14.56 -10.75 -21.98
C ARG A 167 -15.62 -11.58 -22.72
N ARG A 168 -16.02 -11.14 -23.91
CA ARG A 168 -16.52 -12.04 -24.96
C ARG A 168 -16.05 -11.57 -26.34
N SER A 169 -15.71 -12.58 -27.16
CA SER A 169 -15.45 -12.53 -28.61
C SER A 169 -14.00 -12.30 -29.05
N ALA A 170 -13.28 -13.41 -29.28
CA ALA A 170 -12.72 -13.78 -30.59
C ALA A 170 -11.75 -14.97 -30.42
N SER A 171 -12.17 -16.16 -30.88
CA SER A 171 -11.23 -17.25 -31.19
C SER A 171 -10.48 -16.92 -32.48
N PRO A 172 -9.15 -16.96 -32.52
CA PRO A 172 -8.41 -17.04 -33.77
C PRO A 172 -8.15 -18.50 -34.13
N GLN A 173 -8.40 -18.84 -35.39
CA GLN A 173 -8.03 -20.10 -36.02
C GLN A 173 -6.50 -20.27 -36.03
N PHE A 174 -6.10 -21.53 -35.86
CA PHE A 174 -4.72 -21.99 -35.74
C PHE A 174 -4.09 -22.09 -37.13
N VAL A 175 -3.11 -21.24 -37.44
CA VAL A 175 -2.18 -21.42 -38.57
C VAL A 175 -0.79 -21.76 -37.99
N PRO A 176 -0.17 -22.89 -38.36
CA PRO A 176 1.16 -23.25 -37.86
C PRO A 176 2.22 -22.44 -38.62
N LEU A 177 2.57 -21.27 -38.09
CA LEU A 177 3.68 -20.46 -38.58
C LEU A 177 4.92 -20.72 -37.71
N SER A 178 6.00 -21.11 -38.38
CA SER A 178 7.34 -21.35 -37.85
C SER A 178 7.73 -20.36 -36.75
N THR A 179 7.92 -20.86 -35.54
CA THR A 179 8.36 -20.05 -34.39
C THR A 179 9.76 -19.48 -34.65
N PRO A 180 9.93 -18.15 -34.73
CA PRO A 180 11.26 -17.54 -34.70
C PRO A 180 11.94 -17.84 -33.35
N PRO A 181 13.28 -17.88 -33.31
CA PRO A 181 14.02 -18.16 -32.08
C PRO A 181 13.60 -17.20 -30.98
N ALA A 182 13.25 -17.76 -29.82
CA ALA A 182 12.79 -17.02 -28.66
C ALA A 182 13.72 -15.83 -28.38
N PRO A 183 13.21 -14.59 -28.29
CA PRO A 183 14.03 -13.46 -27.91
C PRO A 183 14.66 -13.78 -26.56
N LYS A 184 16.00 -13.81 -26.52
CA LYS A 184 16.78 -13.97 -25.29
C LYS A 184 16.18 -12.99 -24.29
N LYS A 185 15.59 -13.52 -23.21
CA LYS A 185 15.08 -12.72 -22.09
C LYS A 185 16.21 -11.78 -21.67
N GLN A 186 16.18 -10.55 -22.15
CA GLN A 186 17.08 -9.50 -21.72
C GLN A 186 16.92 -9.47 -20.20
N ARG A 187 18.01 -9.73 -19.48
CA ARG A 187 18.03 -9.60 -18.02
C ARG A 187 17.52 -8.20 -17.74
N ALA A 188 16.28 -8.12 -17.26
CA ALA A 188 15.58 -6.86 -17.04
C ALA A 188 16.51 -5.91 -16.28
N ASN A 189 16.64 -4.68 -16.79
CA ASN A 189 17.49 -3.60 -16.26
C ASN A 189 17.44 -3.56 -14.73
N ARG A 190 18.38 -4.22 -14.06
CA ARG A 190 18.51 -4.19 -12.61
C ARG A 190 19.32 -2.97 -12.22
N ILE A 191 18.90 -2.29 -11.16
CA ILE A 191 19.68 -1.20 -10.58
C ILE A 191 21.03 -1.76 -10.11
N THR A 192 22.11 -1.24 -10.69
CA THR A 192 23.48 -1.62 -10.33
C THR A 192 24.04 -0.70 -9.25
N LEU A 193 25.04 -1.17 -8.49
CA LEU A 193 25.73 -0.35 -7.48
C LEU A 193 26.34 0.91 -8.11
N ASN A 194 26.90 0.81 -9.31
CA ASN A 194 27.49 1.93 -10.04
C ASN A 194 26.45 3.02 -10.35
N GLN A 195 25.24 2.63 -10.75
CA GLN A 195 24.15 3.60 -10.97
C GLN A 195 23.72 4.30 -9.68
N ILE A 196 23.68 3.57 -8.56
CA ILE A 196 23.38 4.14 -7.25
C ILE A 196 24.46 5.17 -6.86
N GLN A 197 25.74 4.80 -7.00
CA GLN A 197 26.87 5.69 -6.69
C GLN A 197 26.88 6.93 -7.58
N ALA A 198 26.67 6.77 -8.89
CA ALA A 198 26.60 7.87 -9.83
C ALA A 198 25.45 8.83 -9.49
N TRP A 199 24.28 8.30 -9.10
CA TRP A 199 23.15 9.11 -8.67
C TRP A 199 23.43 9.90 -7.38
N HIS A 200 24.08 9.28 -6.38
CA HIS A 200 24.49 9.99 -5.15
C HIS A 200 25.52 11.09 -5.43
N ALA A 201 26.47 10.85 -6.34
CA ALA A 201 27.42 11.86 -6.78
C ALA A 201 26.71 13.03 -7.48
N ALA A 202 25.77 12.74 -8.38
CA ALA A 202 24.95 13.75 -9.04
C ALA A 202 24.13 14.58 -8.05
N CYS A 203 23.52 13.95 -7.04
CA CYS A 203 22.85 14.66 -5.95
C CYS A 203 23.81 15.58 -5.19
N THR A 204 25.02 15.09 -4.89
CA THR A 204 26.02 15.85 -4.14
C THR A 204 26.46 17.09 -4.93
N GLU A 205 26.73 16.95 -6.22
CA GLU A 205 27.09 18.09 -7.09
C GLU A 205 25.92 19.07 -7.22
N ALA A 206 24.71 18.58 -7.52
CA ALA A 206 23.54 19.44 -7.70
C ALA A 206 23.17 20.24 -6.43
N PHE A 207 23.43 19.68 -5.24
CA PHE A 207 23.04 20.32 -3.98
C PHE A 207 24.06 21.32 -3.43
N LYS A 208 25.25 21.41 -4.05
CA LYS A 208 26.26 22.43 -3.71
C LYS A 208 25.74 23.83 -4.04
N ASP A 209 25.24 24.02 -5.26
CA ASP A 209 24.64 25.28 -5.71
C ASP A 209 23.16 25.09 -6.04
N LYS A 210 22.33 25.33 -5.03
CA LYS A 210 20.87 25.20 -5.16
C LYS A 210 20.27 26.32 -5.99
N THR A 211 20.95 27.47 -6.11
CA THR A 211 20.45 28.62 -6.87
C THR A 211 20.57 28.38 -8.38
N ALA A 212 21.54 27.57 -8.81
CA ALA A 212 21.68 27.14 -10.20
C ALA A 212 20.87 25.88 -10.54
N MET A 213 20.23 25.23 -9.57
CA MET A 213 19.58 23.94 -9.79
C MET A 213 18.29 24.08 -10.59
N ARG A 214 18.26 23.48 -11.78
CA ARG A 214 17.09 23.49 -12.69
C ARG A 214 16.22 22.24 -12.61
N ALA A 215 16.77 21.12 -12.15
CA ALA A 215 16.05 19.87 -12.04
C ALA A 215 16.61 19.04 -10.87
N PHE A 216 15.74 18.20 -10.29
CA PHE A 216 16.15 17.24 -9.27
C PHE A 216 16.76 15.99 -9.93
N PRO A 217 17.94 15.51 -9.50
CA PRO A 217 18.55 14.29 -10.06
C PRO A 217 17.66 13.05 -9.85
N GLU A 218 17.20 12.43 -10.93
CA GLU A 218 16.30 11.27 -10.86
C GLU A 218 17.02 10.02 -10.35
N PRO A 219 16.44 9.26 -9.39
CA PRO A 219 17.01 7.99 -8.94
C PRO A 219 16.96 6.92 -10.04
N PRO A 220 17.89 5.95 -10.04
CA PRO A 220 17.83 4.83 -10.97
C PRO A 220 16.54 4.03 -10.77
N THR A 221 15.97 3.56 -11.89
CA THR A 221 14.68 2.88 -11.92
C THR A 221 14.81 1.47 -12.48
N GLU A 222 14.11 0.53 -11.87
CA GLU A 222 13.85 -0.80 -12.41
C GLU A 222 12.36 -1.16 -12.30
N PRO A 223 11.87 -2.14 -13.08
CA PRO A 223 10.51 -2.63 -12.97
C PRO A 223 10.20 -3.09 -11.55
N CYS A 224 9.15 -2.52 -10.96
CA CYS A 224 8.69 -2.87 -9.63
C CYS A 224 7.44 -3.75 -9.73
N SER A 225 7.43 -4.89 -9.02
CA SER A 225 6.28 -5.80 -8.97
C SER A 225 5.21 -5.40 -7.95
N ASP A 226 5.45 -4.35 -7.15
CA ASP A 226 4.51 -3.88 -6.15
C ASP A 226 3.39 -3.05 -6.81
N LEU A 227 2.17 -3.59 -6.79
CA LEU A 227 0.97 -2.96 -7.36
C LEU A 227 0.63 -1.61 -6.69
N THR A 228 1.04 -1.40 -5.44
CA THR A 228 0.85 -0.12 -4.76
C THR A 228 1.74 0.97 -5.38
N CYS A 229 2.96 0.59 -5.82
CA CYS A 229 3.86 1.49 -6.51
C CYS A 229 3.34 1.90 -7.88
N ALA A 230 2.68 0.98 -8.61
CA ALA A 230 2.11 1.23 -9.93
C ALA A 230 0.88 2.14 -9.90
N SER A 231 0.10 2.12 -8.81
CA SER A 231 -1.14 2.89 -8.68
C SER A 231 -0.95 4.30 -8.07
N THR A 232 0.24 4.61 -7.55
CA THR A 232 0.53 5.90 -6.91
C THR A 232 1.01 6.93 -7.94
N SER A 233 0.35 8.07 -8.06
CA SER A 233 0.88 9.22 -8.82
C SER A 233 2.06 9.84 -8.05
N ARG A 234 3.20 10.00 -8.72
CA ARG A 234 4.48 10.45 -8.11
C ARG A 234 5.14 11.51 -8.97
N THR A 235 5.92 12.35 -8.32
CA THR A 235 6.79 13.36 -8.94
C THR A 235 8.01 12.68 -9.55
N LEU A 236 8.59 11.69 -8.86
CA LEU A 236 9.71 10.91 -9.35
C LEU A 236 9.24 9.68 -10.13
N LYS A 237 9.94 9.36 -11.22
CA LYS A 237 9.73 8.10 -11.95
C LYS A 237 10.07 6.86 -11.11
N ALA A 238 11.03 7.00 -10.19
CA ALA A 238 11.43 5.94 -9.28
C ALA A 238 10.36 5.71 -8.20
N CYS A 239 9.89 4.48 -8.07
CA CYS A 239 8.98 4.14 -6.99
C CYS A 239 9.70 4.07 -5.63
N LYS A 240 8.92 4.00 -4.55
CA LYS A 240 9.42 3.90 -3.16
C LYS A 240 10.41 2.74 -2.99
N CYS A 241 10.15 1.61 -3.63
CA CYS A 241 11.01 0.44 -3.57
C CYS A 241 12.37 0.69 -4.22
N ASN A 242 12.40 1.36 -5.38
CA ASN A 242 13.64 1.70 -6.08
C ASN A 242 14.44 2.75 -5.30
N ILE A 243 13.77 3.77 -4.76
CA ILE A 243 14.41 4.76 -3.88
C ILE A 243 15.00 4.05 -2.66
N LYS A 244 14.23 3.18 -1.98
CA LYS A 244 14.70 2.42 -0.82
C LYS A 244 15.97 1.62 -1.15
N LYS A 245 16.00 0.93 -2.30
CA LYS A 245 17.18 0.17 -2.77
C LYS A 245 18.43 1.04 -2.90
N CYS A 246 18.31 2.30 -3.28
CA CYS A 246 19.44 3.23 -3.39
C CYS A 246 20.06 3.61 -2.03
N PHE A 247 19.40 3.31 -0.92
CA PHE A 247 19.86 3.61 0.45
C PHE A 247 20.13 2.36 1.28
N VAL A 248 19.83 1.15 0.80
CA VAL A 248 20.09 -0.10 1.53
C VAL A 248 21.59 -0.24 1.79
N GLY A 249 21.96 -0.49 3.05
CA GLY A 249 23.35 -0.70 3.46
C GLY A 249 24.17 0.57 3.69
N ARG A 250 23.61 1.77 3.47
CA ARG A 250 24.27 3.03 3.85
C ARG A 250 24.18 3.24 5.37
N SER A 251 25.30 3.56 6.01
CA SER A 251 25.35 3.95 7.43
C SER A 251 24.93 5.41 7.65
N THR A 252 24.84 6.21 6.59
CA THR A 252 24.63 7.66 6.63
C THR A 252 23.17 8.10 6.47
N LEU A 253 22.19 7.24 6.78
CA LEU A 253 20.77 7.54 6.56
C LEU A 253 20.29 8.81 7.29
N LYS A 254 20.84 9.11 8.47
CA LYS A 254 20.52 10.36 9.21
C LYS A 254 20.98 11.60 8.44
N THR A 255 22.18 11.55 7.87
CA THR A 255 22.77 12.63 7.07
C THR A 255 22.02 12.78 5.75
N ASP A 256 21.73 11.66 5.08
CA ASP A 256 20.95 11.62 3.85
C ASP A 256 19.54 12.23 4.09
N ARG A 257 18.87 11.87 5.20
CA ARG A 257 17.58 12.49 5.59
C ARG A 257 17.65 14.01 5.66
N LEU A 258 18.68 14.54 6.33
CA LEU A 258 18.86 15.99 6.47
C LEU A 258 19.23 16.65 5.14
N GLN A 259 19.88 15.93 4.23
CA GLN A 259 20.25 16.44 2.91
C GLN A 259 19.03 16.58 1.99
N PHE A 260 18.11 15.62 2.02
CA PHE A 260 16.89 15.62 1.21
C PHE A 260 15.69 16.37 1.83
N HIS A 261 15.86 17.07 2.95
CA HIS A 261 14.77 17.82 3.57
C HIS A 261 14.24 18.93 2.63
N PRO A 262 12.92 19.04 2.38
CA PRO A 262 12.37 19.98 1.40
C PRO A 262 12.72 21.45 1.71
N ASP A 263 12.86 21.82 2.99
CA ASP A 263 13.24 23.18 3.39
C ASP A 263 14.63 23.60 2.91
N LYS A 264 15.55 22.65 2.67
CA LYS A 264 16.87 22.98 2.13
C LYS A 264 16.82 23.49 0.69
N PHE A 265 15.72 23.30 0.00
CA PHE A 265 15.51 23.72 -1.39
C PHE A 265 14.73 25.04 -1.50
N SER A 266 14.71 25.86 -0.44
CA SER A 266 14.12 27.21 -0.48
C SER A 266 14.84 28.16 -1.43
N ALA A 267 16.17 28.03 -1.55
CA ALA A 267 17.02 28.86 -2.41
C ALA A 267 16.98 28.47 -3.91
N VAL A 268 16.18 27.46 -4.28
CA VAL A 268 16.01 27.03 -5.67
C VAL A 268 15.19 28.07 -6.45
N PRO A 269 15.51 28.34 -7.74
CA PRO A 269 14.75 29.23 -8.60
C PRO A 269 13.24 28.95 -8.56
N GLU A 270 12.44 30.01 -8.50
CA GLU A 270 11.01 29.95 -8.22
C GLU A 270 10.21 29.12 -9.24
N ASP A 271 10.66 29.14 -10.51
CA ASP A 271 10.10 28.38 -11.63
C ASP A 271 10.12 26.86 -11.42
N VAL A 272 11.13 26.33 -10.72
CA VAL A 272 11.31 24.88 -10.51
C VAL A 272 11.26 24.46 -9.04
N ARG A 273 11.19 25.43 -8.12
CA ARG A 273 11.26 25.22 -6.67
C ARG A 273 10.25 24.21 -6.16
N GLU A 274 8.98 24.35 -6.55
CA GLU A 274 7.93 23.44 -6.07
C GLU A 274 8.16 21.99 -6.52
N GLN A 275 8.51 21.78 -7.79
CA GLN A 275 8.74 20.45 -8.35
C GLN A 275 9.93 19.78 -7.66
N VAL A 276 11.02 20.53 -7.46
CA VAL A 276 12.19 20.07 -6.71
C VAL A 276 11.84 19.73 -5.27
N LYS A 277 11.08 20.59 -4.57
CA LYS A 277 10.67 20.33 -3.19
C LYS A 277 9.80 19.08 -3.07
N LYS A 278 8.88 18.85 -4.01
CA LYS A 278 8.05 17.63 -4.06
C LYS A 278 8.90 16.38 -4.29
N ALA A 279 9.83 16.42 -5.26
CA ALA A 279 10.76 15.33 -5.53
C ALA A 279 11.67 15.01 -4.33
N ALA A 280 12.26 16.03 -3.71
CA ALA A 280 13.07 15.88 -2.49
C ALA A 280 12.25 15.32 -1.33
N GLY A 281 11.01 15.81 -1.16
CA GLY A 281 10.06 15.32 -0.17
C GLY A 281 9.74 13.82 -0.30
N GLU A 282 9.59 13.32 -1.53
CA GLU A 282 9.41 11.89 -1.77
C GLU A 282 10.62 11.07 -1.29
N VAL A 283 11.84 11.49 -1.60
CA VAL A 283 13.06 10.83 -1.12
C VAL A 283 13.15 10.90 0.41
N PHE A 284 12.89 12.08 0.99
CA PHE A 284 12.89 12.31 2.43
C PHE A 284 11.96 11.34 3.18
N VAL A 285 10.71 11.19 2.72
CA VAL A 285 9.74 10.28 3.34
C VAL A 285 10.23 8.84 3.31
N VAL A 286 10.85 8.40 2.20
CA VAL A 286 11.41 7.05 2.10
C VAL A 286 12.58 6.86 3.06
N VAL A 287 13.55 7.78 3.08
CA VAL A 287 14.71 7.69 3.97
C VAL A 287 14.30 7.76 5.44
N ASN A 288 13.36 8.65 5.79
CA ASN A 288 12.83 8.74 7.15
C ASN A 288 12.13 7.45 7.58
N GLY A 289 11.37 6.80 6.68
CA GLY A 289 10.76 5.50 6.93
C GLY A 289 11.75 4.33 7.01
N MET A 290 13.03 4.51 6.69
CA MET A 290 14.10 3.52 6.88
C MET A 290 14.86 3.68 8.19
N LEU A 291 14.71 4.81 8.88
CA LEU A 291 15.33 5.07 10.18
C LEU A 291 14.50 4.54 11.36
N ASN A 292 13.25 4.18 11.11
CA ASN A 292 12.31 3.64 12.09
C ASN A 292 12.39 2.11 12.18
#